data_AF-A0AAW5VEG9-F1
#
_entry.id   AF-A0AAW5VEG9-F1
#
_cell.length_a   1.000
_cell.length_b   1.000
_cell.length_c   1.000
_cell.angle_alpha   90.00
_cell.angle_beta   90.00
_cell.angle_gamma   90.00
#
_symmetry.space_group_name_H-M   'P 1'
#
loop_
_entity.id
_entity.type
_entity.pdbx_description
1 polymer ?
#
loop_
_entity_poly.entity_id
_entity_poly.type
_entity_poly.pdbx_seq_one_letter_code
_entity_poly.pdbx_strand_id
1 'polypeptide(L)'
;MKIDDENEFQYIRVSKNRYRNSILTLSSMILFTLSAYIIYLNLSEEKYYIEKNEIQNEIMLAISNGSDLNSVKNIFDNRKIKKNNILNTSLLFKKDFEVYKEDVPLSKVFQDIRSSIFLNKNPDLKNLKKLDTIIKEYLERNPFDALEPNQKDIFENIRTKSENQYYKIQPEINKLSVELENKNSLVNKYLSQSNTSFWISIFGLAISLLIGIYQIYQGRHSKFYSSIREALSDQKKENKNPENTTE
;
A
#
# COMPACT_ATOMS: atom_id res chain seq x y z
N MET A 1 0.26 -61.61 -25.35
CA MET A 1 -0.64 -60.47 -25.10
C MET A 1 -0.25 -59.85 -23.76
N LYS A 2 0.73 -58.93 -23.75
CA LYS A 2 1.29 -58.29 -22.52
C LYS A 2 1.95 -56.93 -22.80
N ILE A 3 1.80 -56.40 -24.01
CA ILE A 3 2.51 -55.21 -24.51
C ILE A 3 1.67 -53.93 -24.32
N ASP A 4 0.38 -54.04 -24.01
CA ASP A 4 -0.51 -52.89 -23.88
C ASP A 4 -0.37 -52.17 -22.52
N ASP A 5 -0.12 -52.89 -21.43
CA ASP A 5 -0.06 -52.29 -20.08
C ASP A 5 1.16 -51.35 -19.89
N GLU A 6 2.34 -51.71 -20.39
CA GLU A 6 3.54 -50.85 -20.26
C GLU A 6 3.41 -49.53 -21.04
N ASN A 7 2.77 -49.57 -22.22
CA ASN A 7 2.53 -48.39 -23.03
C ASN A 7 1.48 -47.46 -22.40
N GLU A 8 0.45 -48.04 -21.76
CA GLU A 8 -0.56 -47.28 -21.03
C GLU A 8 0.02 -46.60 -19.78
N PHE A 9 0.86 -47.29 -19.01
CA PHE A 9 1.58 -46.71 -17.86
C PHE A 9 2.53 -45.57 -18.26
N GLN A 10 3.26 -45.71 -19.38
CA GLN A 10 4.13 -44.65 -19.90
C GLN A 10 3.30 -43.42 -20.33
N TYR A 11 2.16 -43.63 -20.98
CA TYR A 11 1.28 -42.54 -21.41
C TYR A 11 0.67 -41.76 -20.22
N ILE A 12 0.21 -42.47 -19.19
CA ILE A 12 -0.31 -41.87 -17.95
C ILE A 12 0.78 -41.07 -17.22
N ARG A 13 2.03 -41.57 -17.20
CA ARG A 13 3.15 -40.87 -16.56
C ARG A 13 3.55 -39.60 -17.31
N VAL A 14 3.60 -39.66 -18.64
CA VAL A 14 3.94 -38.50 -19.50
C VAL A 14 2.85 -37.43 -19.44
N SER A 15 1.57 -37.81 -19.49
CA SER A 15 0.45 -36.85 -19.37
C SER A 15 0.36 -36.18 -18.00
N LYS A 16 0.60 -36.93 -16.91
CA LYS A 16 0.66 -36.40 -15.54
C LYS A 16 1.83 -35.43 -15.34
N ASN A 17 3.00 -35.70 -15.94
CA ASN A 17 4.15 -34.78 -15.91
C ASN A 17 3.91 -33.52 -16.74
N ARG A 18 3.25 -33.60 -17.90
CA ARG A 18 2.87 -32.41 -18.68
C ARG A 18 1.90 -31.53 -17.90
N TYR A 19 0.87 -32.10 -17.27
CA TYR A 19 -0.07 -31.34 -16.44
C TYR A 19 0.62 -30.65 -15.25
N ARG A 20 1.54 -31.34 -14.56
CA ARG A 20 2.36 -30.75 -13.48
C ARG A 20 3.23 -29.59 -13.98
N ASN A 21 3.92 -29.76 -15.11
CA ASN A 21 4.76 -28.71 -15.69
C ASN A 21 3.93 -27.51 -16.15
N SER A 22 2.73 -27.75 -16.67
CA SER A 22 1.78 -26.70 -17.03
C SER A 22 1.30 -25.92 -15.79
N ILE A 23 0.92 -26.59 -14.71
CA ILE A 23 0.56 -25.90 -13.45
C ILE A 23 1.75 -25.11 -12.90
N LEU A 24 2.95 -25.68 -12.94
CA LEU A 24 4.17 -25.00 -12.47
C LEU A 24 4.48 -23.75 -13.29
N THR A 25 4.34 -23.81 -14.62
CA THR A 25 4.53 -22.64 -15.50
C THR A 25 3.47 -21.56 -15.30
N LEU A 26 2.21 -21.94 -15.05
CA LEU A 26 1.18 -20.96 -14.69
C LEU A 26 1.48 -20.31 -13.34
N SER A 27 1.87 -21.13 -12.35
CA SER A 27 2.19 -20.63 -11.02
C SER A 27 3.39 -19.69 -11.03
N SER A 28 4.40 -19.96 -11.87
CA SER A 28 5.56 -19.09 -12.02
C SER A 28 5.24 -17.79 -12.74
N MET A 29 4.35 -17.81 -13.75
CA MET A 29 3.85 -16.59 -14.39
C MET A 29 3.09 -15.71 -13.41
N ILE A 30 2.20 -16.31 -12.60
CA ILE A 30 1.45 -15.58 -11.57
C ILE A 30 2.42 -14.97 -10.54
N LEU A 31 3.38 -15.75 -10.02
CA LEU A 31 4.40 -15.28 -9.09
C LEU A 31 5.24 -14.13 -9.69
N PHE A 32 5.61 -14.23 -10.96
CA PHE A 32 6.36 -13.17 -11.65
C PHE A 32 5.55 -11.89 -11.81
N THR A 33 4.26 -12.00 -12.17
CA THR A 33 3.38 -10.82 -12.26
C THR A 33 3.13 -10.17 -10.89
N LEU A 34 2.98 -10.97 -9.83
CA LEU A 34 2.87 -10.47 -8.46
C LEU A 34 4.15 -9.78 -8.00
N SER A 35 5.32 -10.36 -8.27
CA SER A 35 6.60 -9.75 -7.87
C SER A 35 6.89 -8.47 -8.67
N ALA A 36 6.64 -8.46 -9.98
CA ALA A 36 6.73 -7.26 -10.81
C ALA A 36 5.77 -6.16 -10.33
N TYR A 37 4.56 -6.53 -9.90
CA TYR A 37 3.61 -5.58 -9.32
C TYR A 37 4.08 -4.99 -8.00
N ILE A 38 4.59 -5.82 -7.08
CA ILE A 38 5.17 -5.34 -5.83
C ILE A 38 6.31 -4.37 -6.13
N ILE A 39 7.16 -4.67 -7.11
CA ILE A 39 8.25 -3.78 -7.54
C ILE A 39 7.69 -2.46 -8.10
N TYR A 40 6.69 -2.51 -8.98
CA TYR A 40 6.05 -1.33 -9.58
C TYR A 40 5.42 -0.40 -8.53
N LEU A 41 4.66 -0.95 -7.57
CA LEU A 41 4.09 -0.17 -6.47
C LEU A 41 5.16 0.54 -5.62
N ASN A 42 6.35 -0.04 -5.50
CA ASN A 42 7.46 0.55 -4.76
C ASN A 42 8.28 1.55 -5.58
N LEU A 43 8.24 1.49 -6.91
CA LEU A 43 8.94 2.43 -7.80
C LEU A 43 8.12 3.69 -8.12
N SER A 44 6.80 3.60 -8.03
CA SER A 44 5.89 4.66 -8.48
C SER A 44 5.99 5.96 -7.67
N GLU A 45 6.51 5.95 -6.45
CA GLU A 45 6.61 7.14 -5.60
C GLU A 45 7.89 7.12 -4.76
N GLU A 46 8.72 8.16 -4.88
CA GLU A 46 9.78 8.42 -3.91
C GLU A 46 9.14 8.79 -2.57
N LYS A 47 8.97 7.80 -1.69
CA LYS A 47 8.35 8.01 -0.38
C LYS A 47 9.41 8.48 0.61
N TYR A 48 9.36 9.76 0.93
CA TYR A 48 10.09 10.34 2.04
C TYR A 48 9.30 10.19 3.34
N TYR A 49 9.98 9.83 4.41
CA TYR A 49 9.35 9.61 5.71
C TYR A 49 10.26 10.05 6.86
N ILE A 50 9.64 10.26 8.02
CA ILE A 50 10.31 10.58 9.27
C ILE A 50 9.96 9.47 10.27
N GLU A 51 10.95 8.98 11.02
CA GLU A 51 10.67 7.99 12.05
C GLU A 51 10.05 8.65 13.28
N LYS A 52 8.85 8.18 13.68
CA LYS A 52 8.13 8.80 14.80
C LYS A 52 8.95 8.77 16.09
N ASN A 53 9.53 7.62 16.40
CA ASN A 53 10.28 7.44 17.64
C ASN A 53 11.50 8.38 17.70
N GLU A 54 12.22 8.58 16.60
CA GLU A 54 13.38 9.48 16.57
C GLU A 54 12.94 10.92 16.87
N ILE A 55 12.00 11.46 16.10
CA ILE A 55 11.59 12.87 16.24
C ILE A 55 10.86 13.13 17.57
N GLN A 56 10.01 12.21 18.02
CA GLN A 56 9.30 12.36 19.29
C GLN A 56 10.26 12.35 20.48
N ASN A 57 11.28 11.50 20.46
CA ASN A 57 12.28 11.43 21.51
C ASN A 57 13.18 12.67 21.53
N GLU A 58 13.61 13.15 20.37
CA GLU A 58 14.42 14.38 20.27
C GLU A 58 13.65 15.60 20.82
N ILE A 59 12.38 15.76 20.42
CA ILE A 59 11.51 16.82 20.94
C ILE A 59 11.30 16.67 22.46
N MET A 60 10.97 15.47 22.95
CA MET A 60 10.75 15.26 24.37
C MET A 60 12.01 15.46 25.22
N LEU A 61 13.17 15.10 24.70
CA LEU A 61 14.45 15.36 25.35
C LEU A 61 14.71 16.86 25.44
N ALA A 62 14.46 17.61 24.36
CA ALA A 62 14.59 19.07 24.38
C ALA A 62 13.66 19.72 25.42
N ILE A 63 12.40 19.30 25.46
CA ILE A 63 11.39 19.82 26.42
C ILE A 63 11.76 19.47 27.86
N SER A 64 12.21 18.24 28.11
CA SER A 64 12.60 17.81 29.46
C SER A 64 13.78 18.62 29.99
N ASN A 65 14.72 18.99 29.10
CA ASN A 65 15.84 19.90 29.36
C ASN A 65 15.46 21.39 29.46
N GLY A 66 14.19 21.75 29.23
CA GLY A 66 13.71 23.14 29.37
C GLY A 66 13.91 24.01 28.13
N SER A 67 13.98 23.41 26.94
CA SER A 67 14.05 24.14 25.68
C SER A 67 12.78 24.96 25.42
N ASP A 68 12.94 26.10 24.73
CA ASP A 68 11.84 26.95 24.30
C ASP A 68 11.20 26.47 22.99
N LEU A 69 10.08 27.10 22.60
CA LEU A 69 9.37 26.75 21.37
C LEU A 69 10.26 26.88 20.12
N ASN A 70 11.14 27.89 20.06
CA ASN A 70 11.98 28.11 18.88
C ASN A 70 12.99 26.98 18.71
N SER A 71 13.60 26.51 19.81
CA SER A 71 14.52 25.37 19.78
C SER A 71 13.81 24.09 19.34
N VAL A 72 12.60 23.84 19.85
CA VAL A 72 11.79 22.68 19.44
C VAL A 72 11.41 22.76 17.97
N LYS A 73 11.02 23.94 17.49
CA LYS A 73 10.75 24.18 16.06
C LYS A 73 12.00 23.91 15.22
N ASN A 74 13.16 24.39 15.65
CA ASN A 74 14.41 24.17 14.92
C ASN A 74 14.81 22.68 14.86
N ILE A 75 14.57 21.90 15.93
CA ILE A 75 14.75 20.44 15.91
C ILE A 75 13.83 19.81 14.87
N PHE A 76 12.57 20.24 14.84
CA PHE A 76 11.60 19.74 13.87
C PHE A 76 11.96 20.12 12.43
N ASP A 77 12.38 21.36 12.18
CA ASP A 77 12.74 21.83 10.84
C ASP A 77 14.00 21.13 10.31
N ASN A 78 14.93 20.76 11.20
CA ASN A 78 16.17 20.02 10.86
C ASN A 78 16.05 18.49 11.03
N ARG A 79 14.82 17.97 11.11
CA ARG A 79 14.57 16.53 11.26
C ARG A 79 15.18 15.71 10.12
N LYS A 80 15.60 14.49 10.42
CA LYS A 80 16.13 13.55 9.41
C LYS A 80 14.99 13.00 8.56
N ILE A 81 15.00 13.35 7.28
CA ILE A 81 14.09 12.79 6.28
C ILE A 81 14.77 11.58 5.64
N LYS A 82 14.18 10.40 5.77
CA LYS A 82 14.69 9.15 5.19
C LYS A 82 13.97 8.88 3.87
N LYS A 83 14.73 8.53 2.84
CA LYS A 83 14.20 8.11 1.54
C LYS A 83 13.91 6.61 1.57
N ASN A 84 12.70 6.22 1.15
CA ASN A 84 12.40 4.83 0.89
C ASN A 84 13.17 4.37 -0.35
N ASN A 85 13.94 3.29 -0.22
CA ASN A 85 14.72 2.72 -1.31
C ASN A 85 14.26 1.28 -1.51
N ILE A 86 14.18 0.79 -2.75
CA ILE A 86 13.61 -0.52 -3.12
C ILE A 86 14.33 -1.69 -2.40
N LEU A 87 15.62 -1.50 -2.08
CA LEU A 87 16.45 -2.46 -1.35
C LEU A 87 16.23 -2.41 0.18
N ASN A 88 15.72 -1.29 0.70
CA ASN A 88 15.33 -1.14 2.10
C ASN A 88 13.88 -1.60 2.26
N THR A 89 13.69 -2.93 2.24
CA THR A 89 12.42 -3.61 2.49
C THR A 89 11.78 -3.28 3.84
N SER A 90 12.46 -2.54 4.72
CA SER A 90 11.94 -2.15 6.03
C SER A 90 10.60 -1.44 5.94
N LEU A 91 10.28 -0.69 4.88
CA LEU A 91 8.99 0.01 4.79
C LEU A 91 7.82 -0.89 4.38
N LEU A 92 8.08 -2.06 3.79
CA LEU A 92 7.05 -3.09 3.56
C LEU A 92 6.60 -3.76 4.85
N PHE A 93 7.43 -3.70 5.89
CA PHE A 93 7.18 -4.30 7.20
C PHE A 93 6.96 -3.26 8.32
N LYS A 94 7.47 -2.04 8.16
CA LYS A 94 7.19 -0.91 9.07
C LYS A 94 5.74 -0.51 8.83
N LYS A 95 4.95 -0.63 9.88
CA LYS A 95 3.54 -0.31 9.84
C LYS A 95 3.40 1.22 9.79
N ASP A 96 2.37 1.71 9.12
CA ASP A 96 2.08 3.15 8.97
C ASP A 96 2.06 3.92 10.30
N PHE A 97 1.89 3.23 11.43
CA PHE A 97 1.93 3.86 12.75
C PHE A 97 3.34 4.26 13.21
N GLU A 98 4.42 3.74 12.62
CA GLU A 98 5.81 3.98 13.05
C GLU A 98 6.49 5.16 12.34
N VAL A 99 5.85 5.69 11.29
CA VAL A 99 6.42 6.73 10.45
C VAL A 99 5.46 7.91 10.27
N TYR A 100 6.02 9.09 10.09
CA TYR A 100 5.32 10.27 9.58
C TYR A 100 5.64 10.46 8.10
N LYS A 101 4.68 11.04 7.37
CA LYS A 101 4.95 11.65 6.06
C LYS A 101 5.84 12.87 6.24
N GLU A 102 6.59 13.22 5.20
CA GLU A 102 7.50 14.37 5.19
C GLU A 102 6.81 15.70 5.57
N ASP A 103 5.60 15.90 5.08
CA ASP A 103 4.76 17.09 5.20
C ASP A 103 3.92 17.13 6.50
N VAL A 104 4.20 16.25 7.46
CA VAL A 104 3.48 16.24 8.74
C VAL A 104 3.61 17.61 9.44
N PRO A 105 2.52 18.21 9.94
CA PRO A 105 2.62 19.44 10.72
C PRO A 105 3.13 19.17 12.14
N LEU A 106 3.85 20.12 12.72
CA LEU A 106 4.40 19.99 14.08
C LEU A 106 3.28 19.88 15.13
N SER A 107 2.14 20.55 14.89
CA SER A 107 0.94 20.40 15.73
C SER A 107 0.52 18.94 15.88
N LYS A 108 0.58 18.16 14.79
CA LYS A 108 0.22 16.73 14.80
C LYS A 108 1.23 15.91 15.59
N VAL A 109 2.53 16.18 15.42
CA VAL A 109 3.58 15.52 16.20
C VAL A 109 3.41 15.78 17.69
N PHE A 110 3.09 17.02 18.09
CA PHE A 110 2.80 17.35 19.48
C PHE A 110 1.61 16.58 20.06
N GLN A 111 0.50 16.48 19.32
CA GLN A 111 -0.67 15.73 19.80
C GLN A 111 -0.37 14.24 19.93
N ASP A 112 0.42 13.68 19.03
CA ASP A 112 0.84 12.29 19.10
C ASP A 112 1.77 12.04 20.31
N ILE A 113 2.72 12.93 20.60
CA ILE A 113 3.56 12.89 21.81
C ILE A 113 2.69 12.99 23.06
N ARG A 114 1.76 13.94 23.09
CA ARG A 114 0.85 14.14 24.22
C ARG A 114 0.02 12.87 24.48
N SER A 115 -0.49 12.28 23.40
CA SER A 115 -1.24 11.02 23.46
C SER A 115 -0.38 9.86 23.96
N SER A 116 0.88 9.76 23.51
CA SER A 116 1.78 8.68 23.93
C SER A 116 2.11 8.74 25.41
N ILE A 117 2.24 9.94 25.99
CA ILE A 117 2.43 10.12 27.44
C ILE A 117 1.23 9.57 28.22
N PHE A 118 -0.01 9.81 27.79
CA PHE A 118 -1.20 9.29 28.45
C PHE A 118 -1.40 7.78 28.29
N LEU A 119 -0.86 7.20 27.23
CA LEU A 119 -0.90 5.74 27.00
C LEU A 119 0.15 4.97 27.81
N ASN A 120 1.13 5.67 28.41
CA ASN A 120 2.15 5.04 29.25
C ASN A 120 1.57 4.67 30.62
N LYS A 121 1.99 3.51 31.15
CA LYS A 121 1.57 3.01 32.48
C LYS A 121 1.89 3.99 33.62
N ASN A 122 2.99 4.74 33.48
CA ASN A 122 3.41 5.78 34.42
C ASN A 122 3.61 7.09 33.65
N PRO A 123 2.57 7.93 33.52
CA PRO A 123 2.66 9.17 32.76
C PRO A 123 3.55 10.19 33.48
N ASP A 124 4.51 10.76 32.75
CA ASP A 124 5.36 11.85 33.26
C ASP A 124 4.59 13.17 33.23
N LEU A 125 3.86 13.45 34.32
CA LEU A 125 3.04 14.65 34.47
C LEU A 125 3.85 15.95 34.45
N LYS A 126 5.14 15.91 34.79
CA LYS A 126 6.00 17.11 34.79
C LYS A 126 6.33 17.50 33.36
N ASN A 127 6.75 16.54 32.55
CA ASN A 127 7.05 16.78 31.14
C ASN A 127 5.77 17.06 30.33
N LEU A 128 4.63 16.47 30.72
CA LEU A 128 3.34 16.81 30.13
C LEU A 128 2.97 18.30 30.30
N LYS A 129 3.14 18.87 31.49
CA LYS A 129 2.86 20.31 31.72
C LYS A 129 3.74 21.22 30.86
N LYS A 130 5.02 20.87 30.70
CA LYS A 130 5.95 21.60 29.84
C LYS A 130 5.51 21.50 28.38
N LEU A 131 5.16 20.29 27.93
CA LEU A 131 4.64 20.06 26.59
C LEU A 131 3.35 20.85 26.33
N ASP A 132 2.37 20.82 27.24
CA ASP A 132 1.11 21.55 27.10
C ASP A 132 1.34 23.08 27.00
N THR A 133 2.36 23.60 27.70
CA THR A 133 2.75 25.01 27.60
C THR A 133 3.27 25.34 26.20
N ILE A 134 4.17 24.51 25.67
CA ILE A 134 4.74 24.66 24.32
C ILE A 134 3.66 24.48 23.25
N ILE A 135 2.76 23.52 23.41
CA ILE A 135 1.62 23.30 22.51
C ILE A 135 0.75 24.55 22.45
N LYS A 136 0.41 25.11 23.61
CA LYS A 136 -0.42 26.31 23.68
C LYS A 136 0.25 27.48 22.96
N GLU A 137 1.52 27.73 23.26
CA GLU A 137 2.30 28.80 22.60
C GLU A 137 2.39 28.57 21.09
N TYR A 138 2.58 27.32 20.65
CA TYR A 138 2.64 26.98 19.23
C TYR A 138 1.33 27.25 18.50
N LEU A 139 0.21 26.80 19.07
CA LEU A 139 -1.13 26.96 18.48
C LEU A 139 -1.58 28.43 18.46
N GLU A 140 -1.18 29.23 19.45
CA GLU A 140 -1.44 30.68 19.45
C GLU A 140 -0.68 31.38 18.32
N ARG A 141 0.57 30.97 18.06
CA ARG A 141 1.39 31.55 16.99
C ARG A 141 1.01 31.03 15.59
N ASN A 142 0.66 29.74 15.49
CA ASN A 142 0.44 29.01 14.24
C ASN A 142 -0.92 28.26 14.25
N PRO A 143 -2.05 28.96 14.30
CA PRO A 143 -3.39 28.34 14.40
C PRO A 143 -3.81 27.54 13.16
N PHE A 144 -3.09 27.71 12.04
CA PHE A 144 -3.41 27.13 10.73
C PHE A 144 -2.37 26.14 10.23
N ASP A 145 -1.45 25.69 11.10
CA ASP A 145 -0.33 24.82 10.71
C ASP A 145 -0.77 23.49 10.09
N ALA A 146 -1.91 22.95 10.54
CA ALA A 146 -2.42 21.67 10.07
C ALA A 146 -3.26 21.76 8.78
N LEU A 147 -3.47 22.97 8.24
CA LEU A 147 -4.20 23.17 6.99
C LEU A 147 -3.30 22.96 5.77
N GLU A 148 -3.91 22.61 4.65
CA GLU A 148 -3.21 22.54 3.37
C GLU A 148 -2.69 23.93 2.96
N PRO A 149 -1.58 24.04 2.21
CA PRO A 149 -0.95 25.33 1.89
C PRO A 149 -1.93 26.38 1.35
N ASN A 150 -2.78 26.02 0.39
CA ASN A 150 -3.77 26.93 -0.19
C ASN A 150 -4.82 27.40 0.84
N GLN A 151 -5.22 26.51 1.75
CA GLN A 151 -6.18 26.84 2.80
C GLN A 151 -5.51 27.73 3.84
N LYS A 152 -4.31 27.38 4.29
CA LYS A 152 -3.49 28.16 5.22
C LYS A 152 -3.33 29.60 4.73
N ASP A 153 -3.02 29.79 3.45
CA ASP A 153 -2.88 31.12 2.85
C ASP A 153 -4.19 31.93 2.94
N ILE A 154 -5.35 31.31 2.74
CA ILE A 154 -6.65 31.99 2.89
C ILE A 154 -6.85 32.46 4.33
N PHE A 155 -6.58 31.59 5.31
CA PHE A 155 -6.75 31.89 6.72
C PHE A 155 -5.75 32.95 7.23
N GLU A 156 -4.49 32.87 6.80
CA GLU A 156 -3.49 33.90 7.11
C GLU A 156 -3.87 35.24 6.45
N ASN A 157 -4.39 35.23 5.23
CA ASN A 157 -4.91 36.44 4.59
C ASN A 157 -6.08 37.04 5.37
N ILE A 158 -7.01 36.23 5.90
CA ILE A 158 -8.09 36.71 6.77
C ILE A 158 -7.51 37.35 8.02
N ARG A 159 -6.52 36.70 8.66
CA ARG A 159 -5.85 37.21 9.86
C ARG A 159 -5.17 38.56 9.60
N THR A 160 -4.40 38.67 8.50
CA THR A 160 -3.71 39.91 8.13
C THR A 160 -4.70 41.01 7.76
N LYS A 161 -5.70 40.73 6.93
CA LYS A 161 -6.68 41.73 6.45
C LYS A 161 -7.68 42.18 7.52
N SER A 162 -7.90 41.36 8.55
CA SER A 162 -8.78 41.71 9.67
C SER A 162 -8.11 42.65 10.67
N GLU A 163 -6.78 42.83 10.57
CA GLU A 163 -5.98 43.72 11.42
C GLU A 163 -6.38 43.64 12.91
N ASN A 164 -6.78 44.77 13.50
CA ASN A 164 -7.17 44.89 14.89
C ASN A 164 -8.53 44.27 15.21
N GLN A 165 -9.29 43.75 14.25
CA GLN A 165 -10.58 43.11 14.49
C GLN A 165 -10.50 41.58 14.58
N TYR A 166 -9.34 40.99 14.25
CA TYR A 166 -9.18 39.54 14.23
C TYR A 166 -9.54 38.89 15.57
N TYR A 167 -9.20 39.52 16.70
CA TYR A 167 -9.51 38.99 18.03
C TYR A 167 -11.01 38.74 18.27
N LYS A 168 -11.91 39.45 17.56
CA LYS A 168 -13.37 39.29 17.69
C LYS A 168 -13.89 38.04 16.99
N ILE A 169 -13.18 37.56 15.96
CA ILE A 169 -13.57 36.41 15.14
C ILE A 169 -12.61 35.22 15.30
N GLN A 170 -11.50 35.41 16.02
CA GLN A 170 -10.45 34.41 16.21
C GLN A 170 -10.99 33.07 16.74
N PRO A 171 -11.89 33.01 17.74
CA PRO A 171 -12.43 31.74 18.21
C PRO A 171 -13.15 30.96 17.11
N GLU A 172 -13.97 31.64 16.30
CA GLU A 172 -14.72 31.06 15.19
C GLU A 172 -13.79 30.60 14.06
N ILE A 173 -12.79 31.42 13.74
CA ILE A 173 -11.79 31.11 12.72
C ILE A 173 -10.95 29.88 13.11
N ASN A 174 -10.52 29.80 14.37
CA ASN A 174 -9.80 28.64 14.88
C ASN A 174 -10.68 27.38 14.89
N LYS A 175 -11.97 27.52 15.20
CA LYS A 175 -12.91 26.38 15.12
C LYS A 175 -13.08 25.90 13.69
N LEU A 176 -13.17 26.83 12.73
CA LEU A 176 -13.29 26.52 11.31
C LEU A 176 -12.04 25.82 10.77
N SER A 177 -10.84 26.25 11.17
CA SER A 177 -9.59 25.59 10.76
C SER A 177 -9.54 24.15 11.25
N VAL A 178 -9.91 23.89 12.51
CA VAL A 178 -9.98 22.52 13.06
C VAL A 178 -11.03 21.66 12.35
N GLU A 179 -12.20 22.22 12.02
CA GLU A 179 -13.21 21.48 11.27
C GLU A 179 -12.74 21.13 9.84
N LEU A 180 -12.03 22.06 9.20
CA LEU A 180 -11.47 21.86 7.86
C LEU A 180 -10.36 20.81 7.86
N GLU A 181 -9.44 20.86 8.83
CA GLU A 181 -8.41 19.82 9.05
C GLU A 181 -9.05 18.44 9.17
N ASN A 182 -10.09 18.31 10.00
CA ASN A 182 -10.82 17.05 10.18
C ASN A 182 -11.45 16.55 8.88
N LYS A 183 -12.05 17.44 8.08
CA LYS A 183 -12.61 17.09 6.77
C LYS A 183 -11.52 16.64 5.79
N ASN A 184 -10.40 17.35 5.70
CA ASN A 184 -9.28 16.97 4.85
C ASN A 184 -8.75 15.58 5.23
N SER A 185 -8.58 15.32 6.53
CA SER A 185 -8.14 14.02 7.05
C SER A 185 -9.08 12.89 6.66
N LEU A 186 -10.40 13.11 6.77
CA LEU A 186 -11.41 12.14 6.35
C LEU A 186 -11.39 11.92 4.84
N VAL A 187 -11.35 12.98 4.04
CA VAL A 187 -11.25 12.90 2.57
C VAL A 187 -10.01 12.10 2.16
N ASN A 188 -8.85 12.41 2.72
CA ASN A 188 -7.61 11.68 2.46
C ASN A 188 -7.71 10.20 2.85
N LYS A 189 -8.39 9.89 3.95
CA LYS A 189 -8.66 8.51 4.37
C LYS A 189 -9.58 7.78 3.40
N TYR A 190 -10.61 8.43 2.86
CA TYR A 190 -11.53 7.80 1.90
C TYR A 190 -10.92 7.67 0.50
N LEU A 191 -10.18 8.69 0.03
CA LEU A 191 -9.48 8.65 -1.25
C LEU A 191 -8.40 7.57 -1.26
N SER A 192 -7.64 7.42 -0.18
CA SER A 192 -6.64 6.33 -0.08
C SER A 192 -7.28 4.94 -0.09
N GLN A 193 -8.43 4.76 0.57
CA GLN A 193 -9.20 3.51 0.51
C GLN A 193 -9.73 3.25 -0.92
N SER A 194 -10.27 4.27 -1.58
CA SER A 194 -10.80 4.16 -2.94
C SER A 194 -9.70 3.80 -3.96
N ASN A 195 -8.55 4.47 -3.91
CA ASN A 195 -7.42 4.16 -4.78
C ASN A 195 -6.95 2.71 -4.61
N THR A 196 -6.89 2.22 -3.36
CA THR A 196 -6.51 0.83 -3.06
C THR A 196 -7.50 -0.15 -3.67
N SER A 197 -8.80 0.06 -3.50
CA SER A 197 -9.84 -0.79 -4.08
C SER A 197 -9.84 -0.77 -5.62
N PHE A 198 -9.63 0.40 -6.23
CA PHE A 198 -9.54 0.55 -7.68
C PHE A 198 -8.41 -0.29 -8.27
N TRP A 199 -7.21 -0.22 -7.68
CA TRP A 199 -6.08 -1.02 -8.12
C TRP A 199 -6.35 -2.52 -7.94
N ILE A 200 -6.90 -2.94 -6.79
CA ILE A 200 -7.29 -4.34 -6.56
C ILE A 200 -8.23 -4.86 -7.66
N SER A 201 -9.20 -4.05 -8.10
CA SER A 201 -10.13 -4.44 -9.18
C SER A 201 -9.42 -4.58 -10.53
N ILE A 202 -8.54 -3.64 -10.90
CA ILE A 202 -7.74 -3.73 -12.13
C ILE A 202 -6.89 -5.00 -12.14
N PHE A 203 -6.25 -5.33 -11.02
CA PHE A 203 -5.44 -6.55 -10.92
C PHE A 203 -6.28 -7.82 -10.95
N GLY A 204 -7.43 -7.84 -10.28
CA GLY A 204 -8.38 -8.95 -10.36
C GLY A 204 -8.78 -9.23 -11.81
N LEU A 205 -9.04 -8.17 -12.59
CA LEU A 205 -9.35 -8.28 -14.01
C LEU A 205 -8.16 -8.82 -14.81
N ALA A 206 -6.95 -8.28 -14.61
CA ALA A 206 -5.75 -8.73 -15.30
C ALA A 206 -5.44 -10.22 -15.05
N ILE A 207 -5.54 -10.67 -13.80
CA ILE A 207 -5.35 -12.09 -13.42
C ILE A 207 -6.43 -12.96 -14.07
N SER A 208 -7.69 -12.54 -14.01
CA SER A 208 -8.81 -13.25 -14.64
C SER A 208 -8.60 -13.42 -16.15
N LEU A 209 -8.14 -12.37 -16.82
CA LEU A 209 -7.81 -12.40 -18.25
C LEU A 209 -6.68 -13.38 -18.56
N LEU A 210 -5.59 -13.35 -17.78
CA LEU A 210 -4.45 -14.26 -17.94
C LEU A 210 -4.86 -15.72 -17.75
N ILE A 211 -5.65 -16.01 -16.72
CA ILE A 211 -6.20 -17.35 -16.47
C ILE A 211 -7.09 -17.78 -17.65
N GLY A 212 -7.96 -16.91 -18.14
CA GLY A 212 -8.84 -17.18 -19.28
C GLY A 212 -8.04 -17.52 -20.55
N ILE A 213 -7.04 -16.71 -20.89
CA ILE A 213 -6.15 -16.95 -22.05
C ILE A 213 -5.44 -18.29 -21.91
N TYR A 214 -4.93 -18.60 -20.71
CA TYR A 214 -4.25 -19.85 -20.45
C TYR A 214 -5.16 -21.08 -20.56
N GLN A 215 -6.38 -21.01 -20.01
CA GLN A 215 -7.37 -22.07 -20.13
C GLN A 215 -7.72 -22.36 -21.59
N ILE A 216 -7.89 -21.31 -22.40
CA ILE A 216 -8.15 -21.44 -23.84
C ILE A 216 -6.96 -22.11 -24.55
N TYR A 217 -5.72 -21.73 -24.20
CA TYR A 217 -4.52 -22.32 -24.78
C TYR A 217 -4.39 -23.81 -24.46
N GLN A 218 -4.59 -24.23 -23.20
CA GLN A 218 -4.57 -25.65 -22.84
C GLN A 218 -5.71 -26.45 -23.49
N GLY A 219 -6.93 -25.87 -23.54
CA GLY A 219 -8.11 -26.54 -24.10
C GLY A 219 -7.97 -26.92 -25.58
N ARG A 220 -7.15 -26.20 -26.35
CA ARG A 220 -6.87 -26.54 -27.77
C ARG A 220 -6.09 -27.83 -27.94
N HIS A 221 -5.15 -28.15 -27.05
CA HIS A 221 -4.37 -29.39 -27.16
C HIS A 221 -5.24 -30.63 -26.91
N SER A 222 -6.19 -30.57 -25.97
CA SER A 222 -7.09 -31.69 -25.66
C SER A 222 -7.90 -32.14 -26.88
N LYS A 223 -8.47 -31.20 -27.65
CA LYS A 223 -9.31 -31.50 -28.81
C LYS A 223 -8.51 -32.03 -30.01
N PHE A 224 -7.27 -31.54 -30.18
CA PHE A 224 -6.40 -32.01 -31.27
C PHE A 224 -5.98 -33.48 -31.08
N TYR A 225 -5.63 -33.88 -29.86
CA TYR A 225 -5.28 -35.28 -29.57
C TYR A 225 -6.47 -36.24 -29.66
N SER A 226 -7.69 -35.82 -29.30
CA SER A 226 -8.87 -36.65 -29.51
C SER A 226 -9.16 -36.85 -30.99
N SER A 227 -9.06 -35.80 -31.81
CA SER A 227 -9.29 -35.90 -33.26
C SER A 227 -8.23 -36.73 -33.98
N ILE A 228 -6.95 -36.64 -33.57
CA ILE A 228 -5.89 -37.50 -34.10
C ILE A 228 -6.09 -38.95 -33.68
N ARG A 229 -6.49 -39.21 -32.42
CA ARG A 229 -6.75 -40.57 -31.94
C ARG A 229 -7.95 -41.19 -32.66
N GLU A 230 -9.00 -40.41 -32.90
CA GLU A 230 -10.19 -40.83 -33.64
C GLU A 230 -9.83 -41.18 -35.08
N ALA A 231 -9.12 -40.28 -35.79
CA ALA A 231 -8.63 -40.53 -37.16
C ALA A 231 -7.71 -41.77 -37.27
N LEU A 232 -6.81 -41.97 -36.31
CA LEU A 232 -5.94 -43.15 -36.26
C LEU A 232 -6.71 -44.44 -35.91
N SER A 233 -7.77 -44.34 -35.10
CA SER A 233 -8.62 -45.48 -34.77
C SER A 233 -9.52 -45.90 -35.92
N ASP A 234 -9.97 -44.95 -36.74
CA ASP A 234 -10.78 -45.21 -37.93
C ASP A 234 -9.94 -45.87 -39.04
N GLN A 235 -8.70 -45.41 -39.28
CA GLN A 235 -7.77 -46.11 -40.19
C GLN A 235 -7.46 -47.55 -39.76
N LYS A 236 -7.44 -47.82 -38.45
CA LYS A 236 -7.19 -49.17 -37.91
C LYS A 236 -8.42 -50.08 -38.01
N LYS A 237 -9.64 -49.53 -38.09
CA LYS A 237 -10.88 -50.28 -38.37
C LYS A 237 -11.02 -50.57 -39.86
N GLU A 238 -10.67 -49.62 -40.72
CA GLU A 238 -10.72 -49.77 -42.18
C GLU A 238 -9.73 -50.84 -42.69
N ASN A 239 -8.51 -50.88 -42.12
CA ASN A 239 -7.52 -51.92 -42.42
C ASN A 239 -7.84 -53.33 -41.87
N LYS A 240 -8.89 -53.49 -41.05
CA LYS A 240 -9.33 -54.81 -40.54
C LYS A 240 -10.44 -55.44 -41.38
N ASN A 241 -10.90 -54.77 -42.44
CA ASN A 241 -12.03 -55.26 -43.23
C ASN A 241 -11.75 -55.33 -44.76
N PRO A 242 -10.63 -55.89 -45.25
CA PRO A 242 -10.60 -56.40 -46.61
C PRO A 242 -11.09 -57.86 -46.63
N GLU A 243 -12.09 -58.12 -47.48
CA GLU A 243 -12.52 -59.42 -48.01
C GLU A 243 -13.26 -60.38 -47.08
N ASN A 244 -14.58 -60.27 -47.09
CA ASN A 244 -15.41 -61.42 -47.45
C ASN A 244 -16.70 -60.93 -48.14
N THR A 245 -16.62 -60.72 -49.44
CA THR A 245 -17.78 -60.63 -50.34
C THR A 245 -17.30 -61.00 -51.74
N THR A 246 -18.08 -61.87 -52.42
CA THR A 246 -17.85 -62.56 -53.71
C THR A 246 -16.80 -63.69 -53.66
N GLU A 247 -17.12 -64.96 -53.92
CA GLU A 247 -18.26 -65.65 -54.57
C GLU A 247 -18.77 -66.85 -53.75
#